data_AF-A0A7Y4QDL0-F1
#
_entry.id   AF-A0A7Y4QDL0-F1
#
_cell.length_a   1.000
_cell.length_b   1.000
_cell.length_c   1.000
_cell.angle_alpha   90.00
_cell.angle_beta   90.00
_cell.angle_gamma   90.00
#
_symmetry.space_group_name_H-M   'P 1'
#
loop_
_entity.id
_entity.type
_entity.pdbx_description
1 polymer ?
#
loop_
_entity_poly.entity_id
_entity_poly.type
_entity_poly.pdbx_seq_one_letter_code
_entity_poly.pdbx_strand_id
1 'polypeptide(L)'
;YKPREQQPIDENGVKNFDLPISIDHEAFLSDLLKLKSGQNVVKKEYTFNNPSAKPHMLEFKTAPILIVEGLFVQYFDEIAKEIDLKIFIEAKDHVKLGRRIKRDQVERGYDLDDVLYRYQYHVMPIFENQIEPLKHSADLIIPNNKHFKKALDLLSTYLKTKIG
;
A
#
# COMPACT_ATOMS: atom_id res chain seq x y z
N TYR A 1 7.82 -4.08 -3.61
CA TYR A 1 8.76 -3.05 -4.11
C TYR A 1 9.88 -3.73 -4.85
N LYS A 2 10.41 -3.08 -5.88
CA LYS A 2 11.71 -3.46 -6.46
C LYS A 2 12.84 -3.31 -5.42
N PRO A 3 13.98 -3.99 -5.57
CA PRO A 3 15.13 -3.83 -4.69
C PRO A 3 15.56 -2.37 -4.53
N ARG A 4 16.17 -2.02 -3.39
CA ARG A 4 16.60 -0.65 -3.07
C ARG A 4 17.50 -0.08 -4.15
N GLU A 5 18.34 -0.90 -4.77
CA GLU A 5 19.33 -0.55 -5.79
C GLU A 5 18.66 -0.09 -7.09
N GLN A 6 17.42 -0.54 -7.35
CA GLN A 6 16.65 -0.22 -8.55
C GLN A 6 15.71 0.97 -8.35
N GLN A 7 15.71 1.59 -7.17
CA GLN A 7 14.83 2.70 -6.88
C GLN A 7 15.35 3.98 -7.54
N PRO A 8 14.44 4.79 -8.13
CA PRO A 8 14.81 6.07 -8.69
C PRO A 8 15.41 6.97 -7.61
N ILE A 9 16.32 7.84 -8.03
CA ILE A 9 17.03 8.77 -7.16
C ILE A 9 16.64 10.18 -7.60
N ASP A 10 16.30 11.05 -6.64
CA ASP A 10 16.03 12.45 -6.93
C ASP A 10 17.32 13.27 -7.14
N GLU A 11 17.15 14.55 -7.43
CA GLU A 11 18.25 15.50 -7.65
C GLU A 11 19.21 15.66 -6.46
N ASN A 12 18.76 15.33 -5.25
CA ASN A 12 19.55 15.42 -4.02
C ASN A 12 20.15 14.07 -3.61
N GLY A 13 20.12 13.07 -4.50
CA GLY A 13 20.69 11.74 -4.22
C GLY A 13 19.81 10.86 -3.32
N VAL A 14 18.55 11.25 -3.07
CA VAL A 14 17.65 10.51 -2.18
C VAL A 14 16.80 9.54 -2.98
N LYS A 15 16.82 8.26 -2.59
CA LYS A 15 15.99 7.21 -3.20
C LYS A 15 14.50 7.49 -2.97
N ASN A 16 13.73 7.50 -4.04
CA ASN A 16 12.28 7.70 -4.05
C ASN A 16 11.57 6.35 -4.23
N PHE A 17 10.76 5.96 -3.24
CA PHE A 17 10.01 4.71 -3.25
C PHE A 17 8.54 4.90 -3.62
N ASP A 18 8.11 6.15 -3.77
CA ASP A 18 6.71 6.53 -3.93
C ASP A 18 6.33 6.68 -5.40
N LEU A 19 7.18 6.27 -6.35
CA LEU A 19 6.83 6.25 -7.77
C LEU A 19 6.18 4.91 -8.15
N PRO A 20 5.25 4.85 -9.13
CA PRO A 20 4.72 3.59 -9.63
C PRO A 20 5.81 2.62 -10.09
N ILE A 21 6.89 3.12 -10.70
CA ILE A 21 8.02 2.30 -11.16
C ILE A 21 8.77 1.60 -10.01
N SER A 22 8.65 2.10 -8.78
CA SER A 22 9.20 1.51 -7.56
C SER A 22 8.49 0.21 -7.17
N ILE A 23 7.28 -0.02 -7.69
CA ILE A 23 6.48 -1.21 -7.44
C ILE A 23 6.79 -2.28 -8.50
N ASP A 24 7.05 -3.49 -8.00
CA ASP A 24 7.13 -4.70 -8.82
C ASP A 24 5.71 -5.24 -9.01
N HIS A 25 4.93 -4.55 -9.86
CA HIS A 25 3.51 -4.80 -10.05
C HIS A 25 3.28 -6.08 -10.85
N GLU A 26 4.19 -6.46 -11.75
CA GLU A 26 4.16 -7.75 -12.47
C GLU A 26 4.30 -8.93 -11.50
N ALA A 27 5.28 -8.88 -10.58
CA ALA A 27 5.41 -9.92 -9.55
C ALA A 27 4.21 -9.96 -8.61
N PHE A 28 3.63 -8.80 -8.27
CA PHE A 28 2.41 -8.74 -7.48
C PHE A 28 1.21 -9.37 -8.21
N LEU A 29 0.99 -9.01 -9.48
CA LEU A 29 -0.07 -9.58 -10.31
C LEU A 29 0.08 -11.09 -10.45
N SER A 30 1.30 -11.58 -10.71
CA SER A 30 1.60 -13.01 -10.79
C SER A 30 1.17 -13.74 -9.51
N ASP A 31 1.49 -13.20 -8.34
CA ASP A 31 1.13 -13.80 -7.06
C ASP A 31 -0.37 -13.71 -6.78
N LEU A 32 -1.02 -12.59 -7.13
CA LEU A 32 -2.47 -12.44 -7.03
C LEU A 32 -3.21 -13.50 -7.86
N LEU A 33 -2.78 -13.72 -9.11
CA LEU A 33 -3.37 -14.72 -10.00
C LEU A 33 -3.15 -16.15 -9.48
N LYS A 34 -1.99 -16.45 -8.89
CA LYS A 34 -1.76 -17.75 -8.21
C LYS A 34 -2.75 -17.98 -7.08
N LEU A 35 -2.92 -16.99 -6.19
CA LEU A 35 -3.87 -17.07 -5.08
C LEU A 35 -5.31 -17.26 -5.57
N LYS A 36 -5.72 -16.52 -6.62
CA LYS A 36 -7.04 -16.68 -7.24
C LYS A 36 -7.23 -18.07 -7.87
N SER A 37 -6.14 -18.71 -8.34
CA SER A 37 -6.16 -20.06 -8.92
C SER A 37 -6.07 -21.20 -7.90
N GLY A 38 -6.08 -20.91 -6.59
CA GLY A 38 -5.99 -21.94 -5.55
C GLY A 38 -4.56 -22.35 -5.20
N GLN A 39 -3.54 -21.57 -5.59
CA GLN A 39 -2.14 -21.82 -5.25
C GLN A 39 -1.66 -20.87 -4.15
N ASN A 40 -1.08 -21.43 -3.08
CA ASN A 40 -0.44 -20.63 -2.03
C ASN A 40 0.81 -19.93 -2.57
N VAL A 41 1.11 -18.75 -2.02
CA VAL A 41 2.29 -17.97 -2.36
C VAL A 41 3.18 -17.84 -1.14
N VAL A 42 4.48 -18.06 -1.30
CA VAL A 42 5.47 -17.79 -0.25
C VAL A 42 6.33 -16.63 -0.71
N LYS A 43 6.44 -15.60 0.14
CA LYS A 43 7.21 -14.40 -0.15
C LYS A 43 8.12 -14.02 1.00
N LYS A 44 9.33 -13.56 0.67
CA LYS A 44 10.23 -12.98 1.65
C LYS A 44 9.69 -11.62 2.08
N GLU A 45 9.59 -11.41 3.38
CA GLU A 45 9.13 -10.16 3.98
C GLU A 45 9.97 -8.98 3.50
N TYR A 46 9.31 -7.87 3.22
CA TYR A 46 9.96 -6.62 2.88
C TYR A 46 10.30 -5.84 4.15
N THR A 47 11.59 -5.69 4.46
CA THR A 47 12.06 -5.07 5.70
C THR A 47 12.38 -3.58 5.58
N PHE A 48 11.81 -2.88 4.60
CA PHE A 48 12.05 -1.44 4.34
C PHE A 48 13.53 -1.07 4.18
N ASN A 49 14.36 -2.03 3.79
CA ASN A 49 15.82 -1.91 3.72
C ASN A 49 16.50 -1.55 5.06
N ASN A 50 15.86 -1.90 6.18
CA ASN A 50 16.47 -1.84 7.49
C ASN A 50 17.55 -2.94 7.58
N PRO A 51 18.85 -2.60 7.69
CA PRO A 51 19.93 -3.58 7.71
C PRO A 51 19.91 -4.45 8.98
N SER A 52 19.28 -3.98 10.05
CA SER A 52 19.15 -4.71 11.32
C SER A 52 17.96 -5.66 11.36
N ALA A 53 17.04 -5.56 10.40
CA ALA A 53 15.85 -6.40 10.34
C ALA A 53 16.14 -7.73 9.62
N LYS A 54 15.72 -8.84 10.22
CA LYS A 54 15.80 -10.17 9.61
C LYS A 54 14.47 -10.49 8.91
N PRO A 55 14.45 -10.62 7.57
CA PRO A 55 13.22 -10.89 6.84
C PRO A 55 12.72 -12.31 7.12
N HIS A 56 11.43 -12.45 7.41
CA HIS A 56 10.76 -13.74 7.52
C HIS A 56 10.22 -14.23 6.17
N MET A 57 9.96 -15.53 6.04
CA MET A 57 9.17 -16.07 4.93
C MET A 57 7.69 -16.00 5.32
N LEU A 58 6.91 -15.27 4.54
CA LEU A 58 5.46 -15.13 4.71
C LEU A 58 4.76 -16.11 3.78
N GLU A 59 3.86 -16.93 4.33
CA GLU A 59 2.96 -17.77 3.54
C GLU A 59 1.60 -17.09 3.41
N PHE A 60 1.18 -16.85 2.18
CA PHE A 60 -0.14 -16.38 1.82
C PHE A 60 -0.95 -17.57 1.32
N LYS A 61 -1.96 -17.95 2.11
CA LYS A 61 -2.85 -19.05 1.78
C LYS A 61 -4.00 -18.56 0.92
N THR A 62 -4.47 -19.43 0.04
CA THR A 62 -5.69 -19.16 -0.73
C THR A 62 -6.89 -19.03 0.21
N ALA A 63 -7.76 -18.08 -0.06
CA ALA A 63 -8.96 -17.84 0.74
C ALA A 63 -10.11 -17.41 -0.16
N PRO A 64 -11.38 -17.63 0.26
CA PRO A 64 -12.55 -17.14 -0.47
C PRO A 64 -12.58 -15.63 -0.66
N ILE A 65 -11.92 -14.89 0.24
CA ILE A 65 -11.73 -13.44 0.15
C ILE A 65 -10.24 -13.16 0.25
N LEU A 66 -9.73 -12.46 -0.76
CA LEU A 66 -8.38 -11.90 -0.77
C LEU A 66 -8.48 -10.40 -0.51
N ILE A 67 -7.74 -9.91 0.48
CA ILE A 67 -7.59 -8.47 0.73
C ILE A 67 -6.25 -8.06 0.13
N VAL A 68 -6.29 -7.22 -0.89
CA VAL A 68 -5.12 -6.57 -1.46
C VAL A 68 -5.08 -5.12 -1.03
N GLU A 69 -3.93 -4.67 -0.54
CA GLU A 69 -3.75 -3.31 -0.02
C GLU A 69 -2.45 -2.70 -0.56
N GLY A 70 -2.44 -1.37 -0.62
CA GLY A 70 -1.29 -0.58 -1.06
C GLY A 70 -1.73 0.71 -1.74
N LEU A 71 -0.79 1.65 -1.90
CA LEU A 71 -1.07 2.93 -2.55
C LEU A 71 -1.47 2.76 -4.03
N PHE A 72 -0.80 1.83 -4.73
CA PHE A 72 -0.92 1.67 -6.19
C PHE A 72 -1.77 0.48 -6.65
N VAL A 73 -2.48 -0.22 -5.76
CA VAL A 73 -3.26 -1.41 -6.17
C VAL A 73 -4.37 -1.09 -7.18
N GLN A 74 -4.89 0.14 -7.17
CA GLN A 74 -5.87 0.63 -8.15
C GLN A 74 -5.24 1.38 -9.33
N TYR A 75 -3.94 1.67 -9.29
CA TYR A 75 -3.25 2.47 -10.30
C TYR A 75 -2.95 1.65 -11.57
N PHE A 76 -2.59 0.38 -11.41
CA PHE A 76 -2.24 -0.50 -12.52
C PHE A 76 -3.50 -1.18 -13.06
N ASP A 77 -3.86 -0.93 -14.32
CA ASP A 77 -5.10 -1.41 -14.94
C ASP A 77 -5.23 -2.95 -14.87
N GLU A 78 -4.15 -3.67 -15.11
CA GLU A 78 -4.10 -5.12 -15.04
C GLU A 78 -4.36 -5.67 -13.64
N ILE A 79 -3.96 -4.96 -12.59
CA ILE A 79 -4.29 -5.32 -11.21
C ILE A 79 -5.72 -4.89 -10.88
N ALA A 80 -6.12 -3.69 -11.28
CA ALA A 80 -7.44 -3.13 -10.99
C ALA A 80 -8.58 -3.97 -11.59
N LYS A 81 -8.35 -4.62 -12.74
CA LYS A 81 -9.29 -5.57 -13.37
C LYS A 81 -9.50 -6.85 -12.55
N GLU A 82 -8.53 -7.22 -11.71
CA GLU A 82 -8.61 -8.42 -10.87
C GLU A 82 -9.31 -8.16 -9.52
N ILE A 83 -9.67 -6.91 -9.21
CA ILE A 83 -10.28 -6.47 -7.95
C ILE A 83 -11.79 -6.27 -8.12
N ASP A 84 -12.57 -7.10 -7.41
CA ASP A 84 -14.03 -7.09 -7.44
C ASP A 84 -14.68 -5.95 -6.63
N LEU A 85 -14.01 -5.46 -5.58
CA LEU A 85 -14.46 -4.35 -4.75
C LEU A 85 -13.29 -3.41 -4.43
N LYS A 86 -13.30 -2.22 -5.01
CA LYS A 86 -12.27 -1.20 -4.86
C LYS A 86 -12.65 -0.24 -3.74
N ILE A 87 -11.81 -0.16 -2.71
CA ILE A 87 -12.04 0.69 -1.55
C ILE A 87 -10.92 1.72 -1.44
N PHE A 88 -11.27 2.99 -1.34
CA PHE A 88 -10.33 4.08 -1.07
C PHE A 88 -10.45 4.53 0.39
N ILE A 89 -9.35 4.54 1.13
CA ILE A 89 -9.31 5.02 2.52
C ILE A 89 -8.89 6.48 2.54
N GLU A 90 -9.79 7.37 2.94
CA GLU A 90 -9.55 8.81 2.94
C GLU A 90 -9.24 9.34 4.34
N ALA A 91 -8.20 10.16 4.46
CA ALA A 91 -7.91 10.92 5.67
C ALA A 91 -7.28 12.27 5.31
N LYS A 92 -7.55 13.30 6.13
CA LYS A 92 -6.97 14.63 5.98
C LYS A 92 -5.44 14.58 6.01
N ASP A 93 -4.78 15.43 5.24
CA ASP A 93 -3.32 15.40 5.07
C ASP A 93 -2.55 15.56 6.38
N HIS A 94 -2.93 16.50 7.23
CA HIS A 94 -2.30 16.67 8.54
C HIS A 94 -2.44 15.42 9.44
N VAL A 95 -3.52 14.65 9.30
CA VAL A 95 -3.70 13.38 10.02
C VAL A 95 -2.76 12.31 9.45
N LYS A 96 -2.66 12.21 8.11
CA LYS A 96 -1.73 11.29 7.44
C LYS A 96 -0.28 11.60 7.81
N LEU A 97 0.12 12.88 7.74
CA LEU A 97 1.46 13.35 8.09
C LEU A 97 1.78 13.07 9.56
N GLY A 98 0.89 13.42 10.48
CA GLY A 98 1.10 13.16 11.92
C GLY A 98 1.27 11.67 12.23
N ARG A 99 0.47 10.80 11.59
CA ARG A 99 0.63 9.34 11.70
C ARG A 99 1.95 8.86 11.11
N ARG A 100 2.35 9.42 9.96
CA ARG A 100 3.61 9.07 9.29
C ARG A 100 4.82 9.44 10.14
N ILE A 101 4.90 10.67 10.65
CA ILE A 101 6.00 11.14 11.50
C ILE A 101 6.17 10.18 12.69
N LYS A 102 5.07 9.89 13.40
CA LYS A 102 5.10 8.98 14.55
C LYS A 102 5.59 7.58 14.16
N ARG A 103 5.09 7.01 13.06
CA ARG A 103 5.49 5.68 12.59
C ARG A 103 6.96 5.64 12.17
N ASP A 104 7.38 6.58 11.32
CA ASP A 104 8.72 6.58 10.74
C ASP A 104 9.80 6.86 11.81
N GLN A 105 9.49 7.68 12.83
CA GLN A 105 10.38 7.89 13.97
C GLN A 105 10.49 6.65 14.87
N VAL A 106 9.37 5.98 15.18
CA VAL A 106 9.35 4.85 16.15
C VAL A 106 9.81 3.54 15.51
N GLU A 107 9.33 3.23 14.31
CA GLU A 107 9.49 1.90 13.69
C GLU A 107 10.67 1.83 12.72
N ARG A 108 11.11 2.97 12.16
CA ARG A 108 12.10 3.01 11.08
C ARG A 108 13.37 3.79 11.43
N GLY A 109 13.34 4.57 12.51
CA GLY A 109 14.48 5.36 12.98
C GLY A 109 14.85 6.53 12.07
N TYR A 110 13.92 7.01 11.25
CA TYR A 110 14.15 8.21 10.44
C TYR A 110 14.11 9.47 11.31
N ASP A 111 15.03 10.38 11.05
CA ASP A 111 14.99 11.73 11.62
C ASP A 111 13.84 12.55 11.01
N LEU A 112 13.34 13.53 11.78
CA LEU A 112 12.21 14.35 11.38
C LEU A 112 12.47 15.07 10.05
N ASP A 113 13.69 15.57 9.82
CA ASP A 113 14.01 16.32 8.61
C ASP A 113 13.95 15.44 7.36
N ASP A 114 14.41 14.17 7.43
CA ASP A 114 14.28 13.22 6.31
C ASP A 114 12.81 12.86 6.06
N VAL A 115 12.00 12.70 7.10
CA VAL A 115 10.56 12.42 6.95
C VAL A 115 9.85 13.59 6.25
N LEU A 116 10.14 14.82 6.67
CA LEU A 116 9.54 16.02 6.08
C LEU A 116 10.00 16.24 4.64
N TYR A 117 11.29 16.07 4.36
CA TYR A 117 11.85 16.12 3.00
C TYR A 117 11.13 15.14 2.09
N ARG A 118 11.07 13.85 2.46
CA ARG A 118 10.39 12.82 1.66
C ARG A 118 8.91 13.10 1.51
N TYR A 119 8.25 13.60 2.56
CA TYR A 119 6.85 13.96 2.47
C TYR A 119 6.61 15.05 1.41
N GLN A 120 7.41 16.10 1.43
CA GLN A 120 7.28 17.24 0.51
C GLN A 120 7.66 16.89 -0.93
N TYR A 121 8.79 16.20 -1.13
CA TYR A 121 9.36 16.04 -2.47
C TYR A 121 9.04 14.70 -3.14
N HIS A 122 8.71 13.66 -2.37
CA HIS A 122 8.37 12.33 -2.93
C HIS A 122 6.89 12.04 -2.79
N VAL A 123 6.34 12.15 -1.58
CA VAL A 123 5.03 11.57 -1.28
C VAL A 123 3.86 12.44 -1.69
N MET A 124 3.85 13.72 -1.32
CA MET A 124 2.74 14.61 -1.65
C MET A 124 2.55 14.80 -3.16
N PRO A 125 3.61 15.03 -3.97
CA PRO A 125 3.45 15.16 -5.41
C PRO A 125 2.83 13.92 -6.06
N ILE A 126 3.20 12.72 -5.60
CA ILE A 126 2.62 11.48 -6.13
C ILE A 126 1.23 11.24 -5.59
N PHE A 127 1.00 11.55 -4.32
CA PHE A 127 -0.33 11.46 -3.74
C PHE A 127 -1.34 12.29 -4.53
N GLU A 128 -1.07 13.58 -4.72
CA GLU A 128 -1.99 14.51 -5.39
C GLU A 128 -2.21 14.16 -6.87
N ASN A 129 -1.15 13.80 -7.59
CA ASN A 129 -1.25 13.59 -9.04
C ASN A 129 -1.66 12.17 -9.45
N GLN A 130 -1.42 11.15 -8.61
CA GLN A 130 -1.60 9.76 -9.00
C GLN A 130 -2.43 8.91 -8.04
N ILE A 131 -2.42 9.21 -6.73
CA ILE A 131 -3.15 8.39 -5.74
C ILE A 131 -4.54 8.96 -5.47
N GLU A 132 -4.64 10.26 -5.17
CA GLU A 132 -5.90 10.91 -4.84
C GLU A 132 -6.95 10.77 -5.94
N PRO A 133 -6.62 10.92 -7.24
CA PRO A 133 -7.60 10.75 -8.32
C PRO A 133 -8.26 9.36 -8.36
N LEU A 134 -7.57 8.32 -7.86
CA LEU A 134 -8.10 6.94 -7.82
C LEU A 134 -9.35 6.82 -6.93
N LYS A 135 -9.59 7.79 -6.03
CA LYS A 135 -10.83 7.85 -5.24
C LYS A 135 -12.08 7.92 -6.11
N HIS A 136 -11.98 8.50 -7.30
CA HIS A 136 -13.11 8.68 -8.22
C HIS A 136 -13.47 7.40 -8.99
N SER A 137 -12.57 6.42 -9.02
CA SER A 137 -12.80 5.09 -9.60
C SER A 137 -13.04 4.00 -8.55
N ALA A 138 -13.07 4.36 -7.26
CA ALA A 138 -13.36 3.43 -6.18
C ALA A 138 -14.86 3.20 -6.02
N ASP A 139 -15.26 1.98 -5.67
CA ASP A 139 -16.65 1.62 -5.39
C ASP A 139 -17.11 2.17 -4.03
N LEU A 140 -16.17 2.32 -3.08
CA LEU A 140 -16.43 2.87 -1.76
C LEU A 140 -15.28 3.75 -1.26
N ILE A 141 -15.61 4.90 -0.71
CA ILE A 141 -14.67 5.77 0.03
C ILE A 141 -14.95 5.64 1.52
N ILE A 142 -13.94 5.29 2.32
CA ILE A 142 -14.04 5.15 3.77
C ILE A 142 -13.22 6.25 4.46
N PRO A 143 -13.86 7.20 5.16
CA PRO A 143 -13.15 8.18 5.97
C PRO A 143 -12.48 7.52 7.19
N ASN A 144 -11.21 7.83 7.41
CA ASN A 144 -10.38 7.33 8.51
C ASN A 144 -9.63 8.46 9.24
N ASN A 145 -10.30 9.60 9.45
CA ASN A 145 -9.73 10.72 10.20
C ASN A 145 -9.50 10.41 11.68
N LYS A 146 -10.36 9.57 12.28
CA LYS A 146 -10.26 9.14 13.69
C LYS A 146 -10.26 7.62 13.81
N HIS A 147 -11.33 6.99 13.34
CA HIS A 147 -11.50 5.54 13.25
C HIS A 147 -12.51 5.21 12.14
N PHE A 148 -12.51 3.98 11.66
CA PHE A 148 -13.42 3.50 10.60
C PHE A 148 -14.31 2.34 11.05
N LYS A 149 -14.51 2.17 12.37
CA LYS A 149 -15.19 1.00 12.97
C LYS A 149 -16.55 0.67 12.33
N LYS A 150 -17.43 1.66 12.17
CA LYS A 150 -18.75 1.44 11.53
C LYS A 150 -18.64 0.97 10.08
N ALA A 151 -17.67 1.50 9.33
CA ALA A 151 -17.42 1.07 7.95
C ALA A 151 -16.85 -0.35 7.91
N LEU A 152 -15.97 -0.70 8.85
CA LEU A 152 -15.47 -2.06 9.03
C LEU A 152 -16.59 -3.04 9.39
N ASP A 153 -17.51 -2.67 10.28
CA ASP A 153 -18.65 -3.51 10.66
C ASP A 153 -19.54 -3.80 9.44
N LEU A 154 -19.84 -2.76 8.64
CA LEU A 154 -20.62 -2.87 7.41
C LEU A 154 -19.91 -3.73 6.36
N LEU A 155 -18.63 -3.47 6.09
CA LEU A 155 -17.83 -4.25 5.15
C LEU A 155 -17.75 -5.72 5.57
N SER A 156 -17.46 -5.98 6.85
CA SER A 156 -17.39 -7.34 7.38
C SER A 156 -18.73 -8.07 7.25
N THR A 157 -19.85 -7.37 7.44
CA THR A 157 -21.18 -7.93 7.28
C THR A 157 -21.44 -8.28 5.81
N TYR A 158 -21.15 -7.36 4.89
CA TYR A 158 -21.28 -7.59 3.46
C TYR A 158 -20.42 -8.78 2.99
N LEU A 159 -19.15 -8.81 3.36
CA LEU A 159 -18.21 -9.88 2.98
C LEU A 159 -18.66 -11.26 3.50
N LYS A 160 -19.21 -11.34 4.71
CA LYS A 160 -19.79 -12.60 5.22
C LYS A 160 -20.94 -13.11 4.36
N THR A 161 -21.80 -12.23 3.82
CA THR A 161 -22.88 -12.65 2.92
C THR A 161 -22.38 -13.25 1.59
N LYS A 162 -21.11 -13.03 1.24
CA LYS A 162 -20.48 -13.58 0.03
C LYS A 162 -19.82 -14.94 0.22
N ILE A 163 -19.49 -15.32 1.45
CA ILE A 163 -18.79 -16.59 1.74
C ILE A 163 -19.78 -17.73 2.04
N GLY A 164 -21.03 -17.42 2.39
CA GLY A 164 -22.01 -18.42 2.83
C GLY A 164 -21.88 -18.72 4.32
#